data_AF-A0AAU0KH11-F1
#
_entry.id   AF-A0AAU0KH11-F1
#
_cell.length_a   1.000
_cell.length_b   1.000
_cell.length_c   1.000
_cell.angle_alpha   90.00
_cell.angle_beta   90.00
_cell.angle_gamma   90.00
#
_symmetry.space_group_name_H-M   'P 1'
#
loop_
_entity.id
_entity.type
_entity.pdbx_description
1 polymer ?
#
loop_
_entity_poly.entity_id
_entity_poly.type
_entity_poly.pdbx_seq_one_letter_code
_entity_poly.pdbx_strand_id
1 'polypeptide(L)'
;MLAPLPKLYGKDHLFNQLPNEAVRAMAIREALALWNQGLHRFPEGVDRRWKYGDNLFVAYLYIADLIKHNCEVSLESLESMFNNWSNQEVTYGFFARPVAPESSTLGVTLWKGEARVGSMDVSKYFEKEHKNVMRDIKELDCSFDFQKLNFELLSRTVEVANGAQKEVPYYMMTRDGFTFLVMGYTGKKAAAFKEAYIKAFNAMEEIIRGHSDRVVEIEVDHEAERLELLRRNLALLEGMKKPESILTKGPEKLPESAPRKEDQLALPLPGKKARRRRRCYRFVPPARGYYTATQLAEEFETSRGYIGKVALRYRLKAPKGERNEFGYWYADQRGKNESRLWAYSEFAREWMKKYFEAL
;
A
#
# COMPACT_ATOMS: atom_id res chain seq x y z
N MET A 1 9.37 -33.84 34.01
CA MET A 1 10.55 -33.45 33.21
C MET A 1 10.21 -33.73 31.77
N LEU A 2 10.06 -32.70 30.93
CA LEU A 2 9.94 -32.88 29.49
C LEU A 2 11.19 -33.65 29.02
N ALA A 3 11.00 -34.68 28.19
CA ALA A 3 12.12 -35.45 27.67
C ALA A 3 13.13 -34.49 27.01
N PRO A 4 14.44 -34.63 27.27
CA PRO A 4 15.42 -33.83 26.56
C PRO A 4 15.22 -34.09 25.08
N LEU A 5 14.94 -33.02 24.31
CA LEU A 5 14.94 -33.12 22.85
C LEU A 5 16.26 -33.78 22.48
N PRO A 6 16.24 -34.91 21.76
CA PRO A 6 17.46 -35.67 21.58
C PRO A 6 18.45 -34.78 20.81
N LYS A 7 19.76 -35.01 20.97
CA LYS A 7 20.89 -34.25 20.35
C LYS A 7 20.90 -34.33 18.81
N LEU A 8 19.74 -34.21 18.15
CA LEU A 8 19.48 -34.71 16.82
C LEU A 8 19.90 -33.74 15.75
N TYR A 9 19.86 -32.43 15.97
CA TYR A 9 20.04 -31.47 14.87
C TYR A 9 21.50 -31.03 14.69
N GLY A 10 22.41 -32.00 14.63
CA GLY A 10 23.83 -31.80 14.34
C GLY A 10 24.17 -31.86 12.84
N LYS A 11 25.48 -31.85 12.54
CA LYS A 11 26.01 -31.91 11.16
C LYS A 11 25.43 -33.04 10.31
N ASP A 12 25.29 -34.22 10.91
CA ASP A 12 24.96 -35.46 10.21
C ASP A 12 23.43 -35.71 10.12
N HIS A 13 22.62 -34.71 10.47
CA HIS A 13 21.17 -34.85 10.48
C HIS A 13 20.57 -34.80 9.07
N LEU A 14 19.61 -35.69 8.79
CA LEU A 14 18.90 -35.80 7.51
C LEU A 14 18.26 -34.48 7.06
N PHE A 15 17.87 -33.63 8.00
CA PHE A 15 17.28 -32.32 7.70
C PHE A 15 18.25 -31.36 6.99
N ASN A 16 19.57 -31.54 7.12
CA ASN A 16 20.52 -30.72 6.36
C ASN A 16 20.50 -31.03 4.85
N GLN A 17 20.00 -32.21 4.46
CA GLN A 17 19.91 -32.65 3.06
C GLN A 17 18.56 -32.30 2.40
N LEU A 18 17.54 -31.95 3.20
CA LEU A 18 16.20 -31.62 2.70
C LEU A 18 16.13 -30.20 2.11
N PRO A 19 15.16 -29.90 1.22
CA PRO A 19 14.96 -28.53 0.74
C PRO A 19 14.61 -27.56 1.88
N ASN A 20 15.05 -26.29 1.74
CA ASN A 20 14.86 -25.25 2.77
C ASN A 20 13.40 -25.09 3.21
N GLU A 21 12.45 -25.25 2.29
CA GLU A 21 11.01 -25.14 2.56
C GLU A 21 10.50 -26.27 3.46
N ALA A 22 10.88 -27.52 3.18
CA ALA A 22 10.50 -28.66 4.01
C ALA A 22 11.07 -28.54 5.43
N VAL A 23 12.34 -28.13 5.57
CA VAL A 23 12.98 -27.93 6.88
C VAL A 23 12.32 -26.81 7.67
N ARG A 24 11.92 -25.73 7.00
CA ARG A 24 11.15 -24.62 7.60
C ARG A 24 9.81 -25.08 8.13
N ALA A 25 9.01 -25.77 7.32
CA ALA A 25 7.69 -26.25 7.72
C ALA A 25 7.77 -27.18 8.95
N MET A 26 8.80 -28.05 9.01
CA MET A 26 9.03 -28.91 10.17
C MET A 26 9.45 -28.10 11.40
N ALA A 27 10.39 -27.16 11.27
CA ALA A 27 10.84 -26.33 12.37
C ALA A 27 9.71 -25.46 12.97
N ILE A 28 8.80 -24.95 12.14
CA ILE A 28 7.63 -24.18 12.57
C ILE A 28 6.69 -25.03 13.43
N ARG A 29 6.33 -26.22 12.92
CA ARG A 29 5.43 -27.15 13.62
C ARG A 29 6.03 -27.60 14.96
N GLU A 30 7.34 -27.83 14.97
CA GLU A 30 8.05 -28.25 16.17
C GLU A 30 8.17 -27.10 17.18
N ALA A 31 8.48 -25.88 16.74
CA ALA A 31 8.49 -24.70 17.61
C ALA A 31 7.12 -24.47 18.27
N LEU A 32 6.02 -24.58 17.50
CA LEU A 32 4.67 -24.45 18.03
C LEU A 32 4.31 -25.59 19.00
N ALA A 33 4.69 -26.83 18.68
CA ALA A 33 4.45 -27.98 19.56
C ALA A 33 5.19 -27.83 20.89
N LEU A 34 6.46 -27.42 20.86
CA LEU A 34 7.26 -27.18 22.05
C LEU A 34 6.74 -25.99 22.87
N TRP A 35 6.29 -24.94 22.18
CA TRP A 35 5.63 -23.81 22.81
C TRP A 35 4.36 -24.23 23.57
N ASN A 36 3.50 -25.03 22.94
CA ASN A 36 2.28 -25.56 23.55
C ASN A 36 2.54 -26.55 24.69
N GLN A 37 3.73 -27.17 24.72
CA GLN A 37 4.20 -27.99 25.84
C GLN A 37 4.78 -27.18 27.00
N GLY A 38 4.79 -25.85 26.91
CA GLY A 38 5.30 -24.93 27.94
C GLY A 38 6.80 -24.66 27.85
N LEU A 39 7.47 -25.09 26.77
CA LEU A 39 8.89 -24.80 26.55
C LEU A 39 9.05 -23.44 25.86
N HIS A 40 8.95 -22.38 26.66
CA HIS A 40 8.99 -20.99 26.19
C HIS A 40 10.41 -20.44 25.91
N ARG A 41 11.44 -21.24 26.15
CA ARG A 41 12.83 -20.90 25.83
C ARG A 41 13.35 -21.81 24.73
N PHE A 42 14.31 -21.31 23.97
CA PHE A 42 14.96 -22.10 22.93
C PHE A 42 15.57 -23.38 23.54
N PRO A 43 15.34 -24.57 22.95
CA PRO A 43 15.74 -25.81 23.61
C PRO A 43 17.25 -25.97 23.76
N GLU A 44 17.67 -26.44 24.93
CA GLU A 44 19.07 -26.74 25.22
C GLU A 44 19.53 -27.97 24.43
N GLY A 45 20.57 -27.81 23.59
CA GLY A 45 21.13 -28.89 22.77
C GLY A 45 20.88 -28.79 21.26
N VAL A 46 20.11 -27.79 20.81
CA VAL A 46 19.93 -27.51 19.37
C VAL A 46 21.06 -26.59 18.88
N ASP A 47 21.85 -27.06 17.90
CA ASP A 47 22.94 -26.28 17.32
C ASP A 47 22.43 -25.38 16.18
N ARG A 48 22.55 -24.06 16.39
CA ARG A 48 22.13 -23.02 15.45
C ARG A 48 22.99 -22.94 14.19
N ARG A 49 24.15 -23.60 14.15
CA ARG A 49 25.01 -23.62 12.96
C ARG A 49 24.42 -24.41 11.81
N TRP A 50 23.43 -25.27 12.10
CA TRP A 50 22.81 -26.16 11.12
C TRP A 50 21.43 -25.67 10.73
N LYS A 51 21.03 -26.03 9.51
CA LYS A 51 19.85 -25.49 8.82
C LYS A 51 18.55 -25.66 9.60
N TYR A 52 18.35 -26.80 10.24
CA TYR A 52 17.16 -27.00 11.08
C TYR A 52 17.22 -26.15 12.36
N GLY A 53 18.36 -26.13 13.06
CA GLY A 53 18.52 -25.38 14.30
C GLY A 53 18.40 -23.87 14.11
N ASP A 54 18.87 -23.35 12.97
CA ASP A 54 18.70 -21.94 12.60
C ASP A 54 17.22 -21.58 12.36
N ASN A 55 16.49 -22.39 11.57
CA ASN A 55 15.06 -22.16 11.32
C ASN A 55 14.23 -22.31 12.61
N LEU A 56 14.56 -23.25 13.49
CA LEU A 56 13.91 -23.40 14.79
C LEU A 56 14.16 -22.16 15.67
N PHE A 57 15.39 -21.63 15.66
CA PHE A 57 15.74 -20.44 16.42
C PHE A 57 14.98 -19.20 15.94
N VAL A 58 14.88 -19.01 14.61
CA VAL A 58 14.12 -17.91 14.02
C VAL A 58 12.63 -18.02 14.38
N ALA A 59 12.06 -19.24 14.34
CA ALA A 59 10.67 -19.46 14.78
C ALA A 59 10.47 -19.06 16.25
N TYR A 60 11.40 -19.41 17.14
CA TYR A 60 11.35 -19.03 18.57
C TYR A 60 11.47 -17.51 18.80
N LEU A 61 12.33 -16.82 18.04
CA LEU A 61 12.43 -15.36 18.10
C LEU A 61 11.11 -14.70 17.68
N TYR A 62 10.45 -15.24 16.66
CA TYR A 62 9.18 -14.70 16.20
C TYR A 62 8.05 -14.96 17.18
N ILE A 63 7.99 -16.15 17.78
CA ILE A 63 7.04 -16.42 18.87
C ILE A 63 7.23 -15.39 20.00
N ALA A 64 8.48 -15.08 20.38
CA ALA A 64 8.76 -14.05 21.36
C ALA A 64 8.30 -12.65 20.92
N ASP A 65 8.45 -12.32 19.64
CA ASP A 65 8.00 -11.05 19.06
C ASP A 65 6.47 -10.95 19.02
N LEU A 66 5.77 -12.02 18.62
CA LEU A 66 4.31 -12.13 18.66
C LEU A 66 3.78 -11.87 20.07
N ILE A 67 4.40 -12.46 21.08
CA ILE A 67 4.01 -12.27 22.49
C ILE A 67 4.25 -10.83 22.93
N LYS A 68 5.40 -10.25 22.57
CA LYS A 68 5.72 -8.85 22.86
C LYS A 68 4.67 -7.90 22.27
N HIS A 69 4.12 -8.25 21.12
CA HIS A 69 3.08 -7.50 20.42
C HIS A 69 1.65 -7.90 20.78
N ASN A 70 1.46 -8.79 21.78
CA ASN A 70 0.17 -9.31 22.20
C ASN A 70 -0.60 -9.91 21.00
N CYS A 71 0.03 -10.86 20.33
CA CYS A 71 -0.49 -11.55 19.16
C CYS A 71 -0.61 -13.06 19.43
N GLU A 72 -1.59 -13.70 18.79
CA GLU A 72 -1.84 -15.12 18.96
C GLU A 72 -0.78 -15.95 18.24
N VAL A 73 -0.15 -16.84 18.99
CA VAL A 73 0.86 -17.78 18.47
C VAL A 73 0.12 -18.98 17.88
N SER A 74 -0.14 -18.92 16.57
CA SER A 74 -0.76 -20.00 15.80
C SER A 74 0.17 -20.50 14.70
N LEU A 75 -0.15 -21.67 14.13
CA LEU A 75 0.58 -22.22 12.99
C LEU A 75 0.54 -21.25 11.79
N GLU A 76 -0.63 -20.66 11.54
CA GLU A 76 -0.84 -19.68 10.47
C GLU A 76 0.02 -18.42 10.67
N SER A 77 0.12 -17.92 11.92
CA SER A 77 0.97 -16.78 12.25
C SER A 77 2.45 -17.05 11.96
N LEU A 78 2.92 -18.27 12.29
CA LEU A 78 4.31 -18.68 12.08
C LEU A 78 4.63 -18.96 10.61
N GLU A 79 3.71 -19.60 9.87
CA GLU A 79 3.84 -19.85 8.43
C GLU A 79 3.86 -18.54 7.62
N SER A 80 3.06 -17.55 8.02
CA SER A 80 3.06 -16.21 7.41
C SER A 80 4.42 -15.53 7.45
N MET A 81 5.16 -15.64 8.57
CA MET A 81 6.49 -15.02 8.71
C MET A 81 7.52 -15.63 7.73
N PHE A 82 7.58 -16.95 7.64
CA PHE A 82 8.62 -17.61 6.84
C PHE A 82 8.39 -17.48 5.33
N ASN A 83 7.13 -17.36 4.90
CA ASN A 83 6.79 -17.09 3.50
C ASN A 83 7.30 -15.71 3.06
N ASN A 84 7.14 -14.69 3.92
CA ASN A 84 7.66 -13.34 3.68
C ASN A 84 9.20 -13.30 3.70
N TRP A 85 9.84 -14.08 4.58
CA TRP A 85 11.31 -14.17 4.66
C TRP A 85 11.95 -14.77 3.39
N SER A 86 11.35 -15.78 2.74
CA SER A 86 11.91 -16.35 1.50
C SER A 86 11.97 -15.37 0.34
N ASN A 87 11.11 -14.36 0.33
CA ASN A 87 10.94 -13.46 -0.79
C ASN A 87 11.87 -12.23 -0.71
N GLN A 88 12.79 -12.15 0.27
CA GLN A 88 13.61 -10.96 0.56
C GLN A 88 12.81 -9.67 0.77
N GLU A 89 11.50 -9.79 1.02
CA GLU A 89 10.68 -8.70 1.49
C GLU A 89 11.02 -8.50 2.97
N VAL A 90 11.81 -7.48 3.27
CA VAL A 90 12.11 -7.06 4.65
C VAL A 90 10.83 -6.45 5.24
N THR A 91 9.88 -7.29 5.62
CA THR A 91 8.73 -6.92 6.45
C THR A 91 8.96 -7.49 7.84
N TYR A 92 9.85 -6.85 8.61
CA TYR A 92 9.69 -6.88 10.06
C TYR A 92 8.43 -6.08 10.38
N GLY A 93 7.40 -6.81 10.80
CA GLY A 93 6.08 -6.26 11.14
C GLY A 93 5.17 -6.21 9.93
N PHE A 94 4.09 -7.00 9.95
CA PHE A 94 2.76 -6.59 9.49
C PHE A 94 1.69 -7.70 9.52
N PHE A 95 2.05 -8.95 9.82
CA PHE A 95 1.07 -10.05 9.89
C PHE A 95 1.14 -10.80 11.22
N ALA A 96 0.87 -10.05 12.27
CA ALA A 96 0.35 -10.62 13.49
C ALA A 96 -0.97 -9.90 13.75
N ARG A 97 -2.09 -10.64 13.71
CA ARG A 97 -3.38 -10.08 14.11
C ARG A 97 -3.18 -9.47 15.50
N PRO A 98 -3.51 -8.18 15.74
CA PRO A 98 -3.56 -7.68 17.11
C PRO A 98 -4.55 -8.57 17.86
N VAL A 99 -4.09 -9.30 18.89
CA VAL A 99 -5.05 -9.86 19.86
C VAL A 99 -5.62 -8.65 20.54
N ALA A 100 -6.90 -8.42 20.29
CA ALA A 100 -7.68 -7.42 21.01
C ALA A 100 -7.35 -7.58 22.50
N PRO A 101 -7.12 -6.48 23.23
CA PRO A 101 -6.67 -6.56 24.61
C PRO A 101 -7.60 -7.49 25.39
N GLU A 102 -7.02 -8.49 26.03
CA GLU A 102 -7.69 -9.42 26.94
C GLU A 102 -8.12 -8.67 28.21
N SER A 103 -9.07 -7.76 28.04
CA SER A 103 -10.02 -7.40 29.08
C SER A 103 -11.29 -6.90 28.39
N SER A 104 -12.35 -7.71 28.49
CA SER A 104 -13.73 -7.37 28.09
C SER A 104 -13.95 -7.04 26.61
N THR A 105 -14.07 -8.10 25.79
CA THR A 105 -14.66 -8.03 24.45
C THR A 105 -15.97 -7.24 24.54
N LEU A 106 -16.10 -6.19 23.73
CA LEU A 106 -17.24 -5.26 23.71
C LEU A 106 -18.58 -5.90 23.30
N GLY A 107 -18.73 -7.22 23.44
CA GLY A 107 -19.91 -7.98 23.05
C GLY A 107 -20.20 -7.86 21.55
N VAL A 108 -19.17 -7.79 20.71
CA VAL A 108 -19.36 -7.70 19.26
C VAL A 108 -20.01 -8.99 18.77
N THR A 109 -21.18 -8.86 18.16
CA THR A 109 -21.96 -9.97 17.61
C THR A 109 -22.12 -9.79 16.11
N LEU A 110 -22.16 -10.90 15.37
CA LEU A 110 -22.51 -10.88 13.96
C LEU A 110 -24.03 -10.80 13.83
N TRP A 111 -24.55 -9.70 13.31
CA TRP A 111 -25.98 -9.47 13.11
C TRP A 111 -26.23 -9.08 11.66
N LYS A 112 -27.06 -9.87 10.95
CA LYS A 112 -27.37 -9.66 9.51
C LYS A 112 -26.11 -9.55 8.62
N GLY A 113 -25.04 -10.27 8.97
CA GLY A 113 -23.77 -10.25 8.24
C GLY A 113 -22.83 -9.09 8.60
N GLU A 114 -23.22 -8.22 9.52
CA GLU A 114 -22.43 -7.07 9.97
C GLU A 114 -22.02 -7.23 11.44
N ALA A 115 -20.83 -6.75 11.79
CA ALA A 115 -20.38 -6.68 13.18
C ALA A 115 -21.13 -5.56 13.91
N ARG A 116 -21.86 -5.90 14.96
CA ARG A 116 -22.67 -4.96 15.74
C ARG A 116 -22.48 -5.16 17.24
N VAL A 117 -22.76 -4.11 18.02
CA VAL A 117 -22.61 -4.09 19.49
C VAL A 117 -23.95 -3.79 20.16
N GLY A 118 -24.25 -4.49 21.26
CA GLY A 118 -25.45 -4.23 22.06
C GLY A 118 -25.26 -3.08 23.04
N SER A 119 -26.28 -2.23 23.21
CA SER A 119 -26.30 -1.17 24.24
C SER A 119 -26.08 -1.70 25.67
N MET A 120 -26.48 -2.95 25.95
CA MET A 120 -26.20 -3.63 27.22
C MET A 120 -24.71 -3.98 27.39
N ASP A 121 -24.00 -4.28 26.29
CA ASP A 121 -22.57 -4.57 26.33
C ASP A 121 -21.77 -3.27 26.47
N VAL A 122 -22.23 -2.19 25.80
CA VAL A 122 -21.72 -0.84 26.02
C VAL A 122 -21.89 -0.43 27.49
N SER A 123 -23.07 -0.66 28.07
CA SER A 123 -23.34 -0.29 29.47
C SER A 123 -22.39 -0.99 30.45
N LYS A 124 -22.16 -2.30 30.23
CA LYS A 124 -21.21 -3.09 31.04
C LYS A 124 -19.78 -2.62 30.86
N TYR A 125 -19.34 -2.38 29.62
CA TYR A 125 -17.98 -1.99 29.32
C TYR A 125 -17.62 -0.62 29.91
N PHE A 126 -18.48 0.38 29.67
CA PHE A 126 -18.28 1.76 30.14
C PHE A 126 -18.74 2.01 31.57
N GLU A 127 -19.20 0.97 32.29
CA GLU A 127 -19.69 1.07 33.67
C GLU A 127 -20.80 2.13 33.83
N LYS A 128 -21.66 2.23 32.81
CA LYS A 128 -22.82 3.12 32.79
C LYS A 128 -24.08 2.31 32.98
N GLU A 129 -25.09 2.89 33.62
CA GLU A 129 -26.42 2.27 33.66
C GLU A 129 -26.99 2.17 32.24
N HIS A 130 -27.62 1.03 31.91
CA HIS A 130 -28.26 0.82 30.60
C HIS A 130 -29.29 1.91 30.28
N LYS A 131 -30.03 2.40 31.28
CA LYS A 131 -30.97 3.51 31.12
C LYS A 131 -30.29 4.78 30.59
N ASN A 132 -29.09 5.08 31.06
CA ASN A 132 -28.32 6.25 30.61
C ASN A 132 -27.83 6.04 29.18
N VAL A 133 -27.33 4.84 28.84
CA VAL A 133 -26.93 4.53 27.46
C VAL A 133 -28.11 4.66 26.48
N MET A 134 -29.30 4.17 26.86
CA MET A 134 -30.51 4.29 26.04
C MET A 134 -30.95 5.75 25.86
N ARG A 135 -30.79 6.59 26.88
CA ARG A 135 -31.06 8.03 26.80
C ARG A 135 -30.03 8.70 25.89
N ASP A 136 -28.75 8.44 26.13
CA ASP A 136 -27.64 9.03 25.39
C ASP A 136 -27.80 8.74 23.88
N ILE A 137 -28.21 7.52 23.48
CA ILE A 137 -28.51 7.17 22.07
C ILE A 137 -29.69 7.96 21.47
N LYS A 138 -30.71 8.26 22.26
CA LYS A 138 -31.89 9.03 21.80
C LYS A 138 -31.60 10.52 21.68
N GLU A 139 -30.71 11.03 22.52
CA GLU A 139 -30.31 12.43 22.59
C GLU A 139 -29.11 12.75 21.66
N LEU A 140 -28.61 11.76 20.90
CA LEU A 140 -27.54 11.98 19.91
C LEU A 140 -28.00 12.98 18.86
N ASP A 141 -27.28 14.11 18.77
CA ASP A 141 -27.47 15.12 17.73
C ASP A 141 -26.87 14.63 16.42
N CYS A 142 -27.66 13.87 15.66
CA CYS A 142 -27.28 13.31 14.37
C CYS A 142 -28.45 13.34 13.40
N SER A 143 -28.16 13.31 12.09
CA SER A 143 -29.20 13.26 11.06
C SER A 143 -30.07 12.01 11.21
N PHE A 144 -31.36 12.13 10.87
CA PHE A 144 -32.31 11.02 10.93
C PHE A 144 -31.85 9.78 10.15
N ASP A 145 -31.24 9.97 8.97
CA ASP A 145 -30.70 8.88 8.16
C ASP A 145 -29.57 8.13 8.88
N PHE A 146 -28.64 8.88 9.48
CA PHE A 146 -27.57 8.29 10.29
C PHE A 146 -28.12 7.49 11.46
N GLN A 147 -29.11 8.03 12.17
CA GLN A 147 -29.71 7.35 13.32
C GLN A 147 -30.37 6.02 12.90
N LYS A 148 -31.14 6.04 11.81
CA LYS A 148 -31.86 4.86 11.29
C LYS A 148 -30.92 3.75 10.80
N LEU A 149 -29.80 4.11 10.16
CA LEU A 149 -28.83 3.15 9.64
C LEU A 149 -27.99 2.50 10.74
N ASN A 150 -27.65 3.27 11.77
CA ASN A 150 -26.66 2.86 12.76
C ASN A 150 -27.24 2.37 14.08
N PHE A 151 -28.51 2.66 14.40
CA PHE A 151 -29.16 2.26 15.64
C PHE A 151 -30.49 1.54 15.38
N GLU A 152 -30.51 0.22 15.60
CA GLU A 152 -31.70 -0.63 15.49
C GLU A 152 -32.26 -0.92 16.89
N LEU A 153 -33.50 -0.47 17.16
CA LEU A 153 -34.18 -0.75 18.43
C LEU A 153 -34.79 -2.16 18.40
N LEU A 154 -34.43 -2.98 19.39
CA LEU A 154 -34.92 -4.35 19.57
C LEU A 154 -35.48 -4.53 20.98
N SER A 155 -36.32 -5.55 21.17
CA SER A 155 -36.74 -6.02 22.49
C SER A 155 -36.13 -7.39 22.78
N ARG A 156 -35.79 -7.64 24.05
CA ARG A 156 -35.39 -8.96 24.55
C ARG A 156 -36.26 -9.32 25.74
N THR A 157 -36.73 -10.56 25.76
CA THR A 157 -37.43 -11.12 26.90
C THR A 157 -36.45 -11.47 28.01
N VAL A 158 -36.68 -10.93 29.20
CA VAL A 158 -35.90 -11.19 30.42
C VAL A 158 -36.82 -11.80 31.46
N GLU A 159 -36.35 -12.85 32.14
CA GLU A 159 -37.07 -13.45 33.26
C GLU A 159 -36.95 -12.54 34.49
N VAL A 160 -38.10 -12.23 35.09
CA VAL A 160 -38.24 -11.43 36.30
C VAL A 160 -38.51 -12.38 37.48
N ALA A 161 -38.17 -11.92 38.69
CA ALA A 161 -38.56 -12.60 39.91
C ALA A 161 -40.06 -12.98 39.85
N ASN A 162 -40.36 -14.23 40.25
CA ASN A 162 -41.66 -14.91 40.15
C ASN A 162 -41.99 -15.59 38.80
N GLY A 163 -41.00 -15.80 37.92
CA GLY A 163 -41.19 -16.55 36.67
C GLY A 163 -41.95 -15.80 35.58
N ALA A 164 -42.20 -14.50 35.79
CA ALA A 164 -42.80 -13.63 34.79
C ALA A 164 -41.76 -13.21 33.75
N GLN A 165 -42.15 -13.21 32.48
CA GLN A 165 -41.31 -12.71 31.39
C GLN A 165 -41.61 -11.23 31.13
N LYS A 166 -40.57 -10.40 31.02
CA LYS A 166 -40.70 -8.98 30.69
C LYS A 166 -39.86 -8.64 29.47
N GLU A 167 -40.45 -7.92 28.53
CA GLU A 167 -39.71 -7.35 27.41
C GLU A 167 -38.93 -6.10 27.83
N VAL A 168 -37.63 -6.11 27.57
CA VAL A 168 -36.72 -5.00 27.83
C VAL A 168 -36.16 -4.48 26.50
N PRO A 169 -36.34 -3.19 26.18
CA PRO A 169 -35.80 -2.60 24.97
C PRO A 169 -34.28 -2.38 25.06
N TYR A 170 -33.58 -2.61 23.96
CA TYR A 170 -32.16 -2.34 23.80
C TYR A 170 -31.85 -1.97 22.35
N TYR A 171 -30.84 -1.13 22.14
CA TYR A 171 -30.32 -0.86 20.80
C TYR A 171 -29.24 -1.86 20.42
N MET A 172 -29.29 -2.35 19.17
CA MET A 172 -28.12 -2.83 18.43
C MET A 172 -27.56 -1.70 17.60
N MET A 173 -26.24 -1.52 17.68
CA MET A 173 -25.55 -0.47 16.94
C MET A 173 -24.46 -1.03 16.05
N THR A 174 -24.26 -0.40 14.90
CA THR A 174 -23.13 -0.66 14.00
C THR A 174 -21.83 -0.14 14.62
N ARG A 175 -20.69 -0.47 14.01
CA ARG A 175 -19.38 0.09 14.38
C ARG A 175 -19.42 1.63 14.40
N ASP A 176 -20.05 2.23 13.40
CA ASP A 176 -20.02 3.68 13.21
C ASP A 176 -20.95 4.39 14.21
N GLY A 177 -22.13 3.83 14.48
CA GLY A 177 -23.02 4.30 15.55
C GLY A 177 -22.40 4.18 16.94
N PHE A 178 -21.75 3.04 17.21
CA PHE A 178 -21.00 2.83 18.45
C PHE A 178 -19.88 3.87 18.62
N THR A 179 -19.09 4.08 17.58
CA THR A 179 -17.98 5.03 17.61
C THR A 179 -18.50 6.44 17.88
N PHE A 180 -19.57 6.86 17.19
CA PHE A 180 -20.19 8.16 17.39
C PHE A 180 -20.65 8.37 18.84
N LEU A 181 -21.31 7.36 19.43
CA LEU A 181 -21.73 7.38 20.83
C LEU A 181 -20.54 7.55 21.80
N VAL A 182 -19.48 6.75 21.61
CA VAL A 182 -18.32 6.75 22.52
C VAL A 182 -17.50 8.04 22.40
N MET A 183 -17.50 8.71 21.26
CA MET A 183 -16.83 10.02 21.12
C MET A 183 -17.42 11.08 22.06
N GLY A 184 -18.72 10.99 22.37
CA GLY A 184 -19.38 11.85 23.36
C GLY A 184 -19.16 11.44 24.81
N TYR A 185 -18.57 10.26 25.08
CA TYR A 185 -18.34 9.79 26.44
C TYR A 185 -17.05 10.34 27.06
N THR A 186 -17.12 10.58 28.36
CA THR A 186 -16.01 10.99 29.23
C THR A 186 -15.62 9.87 30.19
N GLY A 187 -14.35 9.83 30.61
CA GLY A 187 -13.82 8.85 31.58
C GLY A 187 -12.60 8.09 31.06
N LYS A 188 -11.91 7.36 31.95
CA LYS A 188 -10.64 6.66 31.63
C LYS A 188 -10.79 5.62 30.52
N LYS A 189 -11.85 4.80 30.56
CA LYS A 189 -12.12 3.79 29.52
C LYS A 189 -12.46 4.43 28.17
N ALA A 190 -13.24 5.50 28.17
CA ALA A 190 -13.56 6.25 26.96
C ALA A 190 -12.32 6.94 26.38
N ALA A 191 -11.43 7.51 27.21
CA ALA A 191 -10.17 8.08 26.77
C ALA A 191 -9.26 7.02 26.13
N ALA A 192 -9.09 5.87 26.79
CA ALA A 192 -8.32 4.75 26.26
C ALA A 192 -8.87 4.25 24.91
N PHE A 193 -10.19 4.15 24.78
CA PHE A 193 -10.82 3.81 23.49
C PHE A 193 -10.53 4.87 22.41
N LYS A 194 -10.67 6.16 22.74
CA LYS A 194 -10.40 7.27 21.81
C LYS A 194 -8.94 7.27 21.34
N GLU A 195 -7.98 7.08 22.25
CA GLU A 195 -6.56 6.95 21.91
C GLU A 195 -6.28 5.72 21.03
N ALA A 196 -6.87 4.57 21.34
CA ALA A 196 -6.75 3.36 20.54
C ALA A 196 -7.33 3.55 19.13
N TYR A 197 -8.49 4.21 19.02
CA TYR A 197 -9.11 4.54 17.75
C TYR A 197 -8.22 5.47 16.92
N ILE A 198 -7.69 6.54 17.52
CA ILE A 198 -6.74 7.47 16.86
C ILE A 198 -5.48 6.73 16.41
N LYS A 199 -4.92 5.86 17.25
CA LYS A 199 -3.74 5.06 16.91
C LYS A 199 -4.01 4.13 15.72
N ALA A 200 -5.16 3.47 15.69
CA ALA A 200 -5.56 2.62 14.58
C ALA A 200 -5.76 3.43 13.30
N PHE A 201 -6.36 4.63 13.41
CA PHE A 201 -6.51 5.54 12.28
C PHE A 201 -5.15 5.99 11.73
N ASN A 202 -4.24 6.45 12.59
CA ASN A 202 -2.90 6.86 12.16
C ASN A 202 -2.12 5.68 11.57
N ALA A 203 -2.26 4.47 12.12
CA ALA A 203 -1.65 3.28 11.53
C ALA A 203 -2.19 3.00 10.13
N MET A 204 -3.52 3.12 9.92
CA MET A 204 -4.13 3.00 8.60
C MET A 204 -3.68 4.12 7.66
N GLU A 205 -3.56 5.35 8.15
CA GLU A 205 -3.06 6.50 7.38
C GLU A 205 -1.62 6.25 6.93
N GLU A 206 -0.74 5.79 7.83
CA GLU A 206 0.64 5.45 7.50
C GLU A 206 0.74 4.26 6.54
N ILE A 207 -0.16 3.27 6.65
CA ILE A 207 -0.27 2.20 5.65
C ILE A 207 -0.66 2.80 4.31
N ILE A 208 -1.70 3.63 4.23
CA ILE A 208 -2.13 4.25 2.97
C ILE A 208 -1.04 5.14 2.39
N ARG A 209 -0.33 5.92 3.22
CA ARG A 209 0.79 6.77 2.78
C ARG A 209 1.99 5.96 2.31
N GLY A 210 2.33 4.91 3.05
CA GLY A 210 3.35 3.95 2.64
C GLY A 210 2.95 3.16 1.39
N HIS A 211 1.65 2.93 1.18
CA HIS A 211 1.12 2.39 -0.06
C HIS A 211 1.04 3.45 -1.16
N SER A 212 0.84 4.73 -0.91
CA SER A 212 0.96 5.75 -1.97
C SER A 212 2.42 5.91 -2.42
N ASP A 213 3.39 5.73 -1.52
CA ASP A 213 4.81 5.65 -1.87
C ASP A 213 5.19 4.36 -2.61
N ARG A 214 4.41 3.26 -2.46
CA ARG A 214 4.62 1.97 -3.15
C ARG A 214 3.71 1.74 -4.37
N VAL A 215 2.55 2.41 -4.46
CA VAL A 215 1.62 2.35 -5.59
C VAL A 215 2.21 3.10 -6.78
N VAL A 216 3.09 4.08 -6.54
CA VAL A 216 3.95 4.65 -7.60
C VAL A 216 4.92 3.61 -8.19
N GLU A 217 5.21 2.50 -7.50
CA GLU A 217 6.03 1.42 -8.05
C GLU A 217 5.21 0.29 -8.73
N ILE A 218 3.89 0.19 -8.51
CA ILE A 218 3.08 -0.94 -9.05
C ILE A 218 2.19 -0.53 -10.24
N GLU A 219 1.92 0.76 -10.47
CA GLU A 219 1.09 1.18 -11.62
C GLU A 219 1.83 1.22 -12.98
N VAL A 220 3.11 0.83 -13.05
CA VAL A 220 3.90 0.96 -14.30
C VAL A 220 3.97 -0.33 -15.14
N ASP A 221 3.68 -1.51 -14.59
CA ASP A 221 3.99 -2.77 -15.31
C ASP A 221 2.77 -3.46 -15.95
N HIS A 222 1.56 -3.32 -15.39
CA HIS A 222 0.38 -4.03 -15.92
C HIS A 222 -0.21 -3.43 -17.20
N GLU A 223 -0.05 -2.13 -17.46
CA GLU A 223 -0.52 -1.51 -18.71
C GLU A 223 0.34 -1.93 -19.91
N ALA A 224 1.66 -2.05 -19.73
CA ALA A 224 2.58 -2.48 -20.78
C ALA A 224 2.34 -3.95 -21.18
N GLU A 225 2.17 -4.86 -20.21
CA GLU A 225 1.83 -6.26 -20.48
C GLU A 225 0.45 -6.40 -21.15
N ARG A 226 -0.55 -5.61 -20.72
CA ARG A 226 -1.86 -5.57 -21.38
C ARG A 226 -1.77 -5.08 -22.82
N LEU A 227 -0.96 -4.05 -23.10
CA LEU A 227 -0.77 -3.52 -24.46
C LEU A 227 -0.06 -4.51 -25.37
N GLU A 228 0.89 -5.27 -24.84
CA GLU A 228 1.65 -6.28 -25.58
C GLU A 228 0.79 -7.50 -25.91
N LEU A 229 -0.05 -7.94 -24.96
CA LEU A 229 -1.09 -8.94 -25.18
C LEU A 229 -2.12 -8.48 -26.24
N LEU A 230 -2.58 -7.22 -26.16
CA LEU A 230 -3.49 -6.63 -27.14
C LEU A 230 -2.87 -6.58 -28.55
N ARG A 231 -1.60 -6.18 -28.66
CA ARG A 231 -0.84 -6.19 -29.93
C ARG A 231 -0.70 -7.60 -30.50
N ARG A 232 -0.37 -8.58 -29.66
CA ARG A 232 -0.24 -9.99 -30.06
C ARG A 232 -1.57 -10.56 -30.55
N ASN A 233 -2.66 -10.24 -29.88
CA ASN A 233 -4.00 -10.66 -30.28
C ASN A 233 -4.49 -9.97 -31.56
N LEU A 234 -4.14 -8.69 -31.77
CA LEU A 234 -4.39 -7.97 -33.03
C LEU A 234 -3.63 -8.57 -34.21
N ALA A 235 -2.35 -8.91 -34.05
CA ALA A 235 -1.56 -9.55 -35.10
C ALA A 235 -2.11 -10.93 -35.51
N LEU A 236 -2.67 -11.68 -34.55
CA LEU A 236 -3.36 -12.94 -34.82
C LEU A 236 -4.67 -12.74 -35.59
N LEU A 237 -5.41 -11.65 -35.31
CA LEU A 237 -6.63 -11.28 -36.02
C LEU A 237 -6.34 -10.77 -37.44
N GLU A 238 -5.26 -10.00 -37.62
CA GLU A 238 -4.80 -9.54 -38.95
C GLU A 238 -4.32 -10.71 -39.82
N GLY A 239 -3.73 -11.75 -39.21
CA GLY A 239 -3.40 -13.00 -39.89
C GLY A 239 -4.62 -13.87 -40.23
N MET A 240 -5.80 -13.57 -39.68
CA MET A 240 -7.04 -14.35 -39.83
C MET A 240 -8.14 -13.55 -40.55
N LYS A 241 -7.92 -13.30 -41.85
CA LYS A 241 -8.89 -13.33 -42.99
C LYS A 241 -8.74 -12.15 -43.95
N LYS A 242 -8.62 -12.46 -45.24
CA LYS A 242 -9.80 -12.48 -46.14
C LYS A 242 -9.71 -13.65 -47.12
N PRO A 243 -10.73 -14.54 -47.18
CA PRO A 243 -11.01 -15.29 -48.39
C PRO A 243 -11.71 -14.37 -49.42
N GLU A 244 -11.18 -14.46 -50.64
CA GLU A 244 -11.71 -14.16 -51.99
C GLU A 244 -12.84 -13.16 -52.23
N SER A 245 -12.60 -12.24 -53.18
CA SER A 245 -13.59 -11.96 -54.24
C SER A 245 -12.91 -11.74 -55.60
N ILE A 246 -13.51 -12.35 -56.61
CA ILE A 246 -13.08 -12.50 -58.01
C ILE A 246 -13.65 -11.35 -58.87
N LEU A 247 -12.85 -10.85 -59.83
CA LEU A 247 -13.18 -10.03 -61.02
C LEU A 247 -13.74 -8.60 -60.79
N THR A 248 -13.13 -7.52 -61.28
CA THR A 248 -12.97 -7.22 -62.72
C THR A 248 -11.99 -6.04 -62.99
N LYS A 249 -11.05 -6.27 -63.92
CA LYS A 249 -10.52 -5.43 -65.03
C LYS A 249 -10.07 -3.95 -64.78
N GLY A 250 -8.79 -3.65 -65.07
CA GLY A 250 -8.19 -2.30 -65.22
C GLY A 250 -8.41 -1.68 -66.62
N PRO A 251 -7.52 -0.81 -67.18
CA PRO A 251 -6.39 0.00 -66.62
C PRO A 251 -6.42 1.50 -67.07
N GLU A 252 -5.47 2.36 -66.59
CA GLU A 252 -4.79 3.49 -67.30
C GLU A 252 -4.46 4.79 -66.49
N LYS A 253 -3.14 5.02 -66.36
CA LYS A 253 -2.26 6.22 -66.52
C LYS A 253 -2.57 7.64 -65.97
N LEU A 254 -1.50 8.23 -65.39
CA LEU A 254 -1.24 9.65 -65.02
C LEU A 254 -1.08 10.58 -66.25
N PRO A 255 -1.36 11.91 -66.15
CA PRO A 255 -0.32 12.95 -65.91
C PRO A 255 -0.80 14.17 -65.07
N GLU A 256 -0.02 14.83 -64.20
CA GLU A 256 1.00 15.91 -64.38
C GLU A 256 0.47 17.37 -64.38
N SER A 257 1.14 18.23 -63.59
CA SER A 257 1.16 19.73 -63.51
C SER A 257 0.08 20.43 -62.64
N ALA A 258 0.28 21.50 -61.86
CA ALA A 258 1.34 22.54 -61.66
C ALA A 258 1.10 23.29 -60.30
N PRO A 259 1.82 24.36 -59.87
CA PRO A 259 3.17 24.88 -60.15
C PRO A 259 4.06 25.07 -58.88
N ARG A 260 5.36 25.32 -59.12
CA ARG A 260 6.36 25.83 -58.14
C ARG A 260 6.42 27.36 -58.16
N LYS A 261 6.77 27.98 -57.03
CA LYS A 261 7.97 28.85 -56.80
C LYS A 261 8.10 29.16 -55.30
N GLU A 262 9.15 28.65 -54.66
CA GLU A 262 10.38 29.35 -54.24
C GLU A 262 10.11 30.23 -52.99
N ASP A 263 10.65 29.90 -51.82
CA ASP A 263 12.03 30.27 -51.50
C ASP A 263 12.91 29.16 -50.91
N GLN A 264 14.17 29.26 -51.33
CA GLN A 264 15.30 28.38 -51.11
C GLN A 264 15.86 28.53 -49.69
N LEU A 265 16.40 27.44 -49.12
CA LEU A 265 17.81 27.47 -48.71
C LEU A 265 18.39 26.05 -48.59
N ALA A 266 19.11 25.65 -49.63
CA ALA A 266 20.08 24.56 -49.54
C ALA A 266 21.33 25.04 -48.80
N LEU A 267 21.86 24.14 -47.99
CA LEU A 267 23.15 24.20 -47.32
C LEU A 267 24.31 24.56 -48.26
N PRO A 268 25.30 25.30 -47.73
CA PRO A 268 26.69 25.13 -48.12
C PRO A 268 27.53 24.64 -46.92
N LEU A 269 28.27 23.54 -47.12
CA LEU A 269 29.57 23.34 -46.46
C LEU A 269 30.61 23.84 -47.47
N PRO A 270 31.67 24.59 -47.09
CA PRO A 270 32.77 24.01 -46.31
C PRO A 270 33.59 25.01 -45.46
N GLY A 271 34.55 24.50 -44.66
CA GLY A 271 35.74 25.28 -44.29
C GLY A 271 36.20 25.13 -42.84
N LYS A 272 37.22 24.30 -42.62
CA LYS A 272 37.96 24.16 -41.36
C LYS A 272 38.54 25.53 -40.92
N LYS A 273 38.13 26.05 -39.75
CA LYS A 273 38.96 26.91 -38.91
C LYS A 273 38.94 26.41 -37.47
N ALA A 274 40.12 26.02 -37.00
CA ALA A 274 40.38 25.56 -35.65
C ALA A 274 39.92 26.61 -34.63
N ARG A 275 38.94 26.26 -33.79
CA ARG A 275 38.70 26.97 -32.53
C ARG A 275 38.41 25.97 -31.41
N ARG A 276 39.48 25.77 -30.63
CA ARG A 276 39.57 25.29 -29.23
C ARG A 276 38.60 24.17 -28.87
N ARG A 277 39.16 22.96 -28.67
CA ARG A 277 38.53 21.84 -27.94
C ARG A 277 37.61 22.39 -26.83
N ARG A 278 36.30 22.47 -27.09
CA ARG A 278 35.33 22.69 -26.03
C ARG A 278 35.33 21.38 -25.26
N ARG A 279 35.78 21.44 -24.01
CA ARG A 279 35.67 20.35 -23.03
C ARG A 279 34.28 19.75 -23.18
N CYS A 280 34.20 18.48 -23.56
CA CYS A 280 32.95 17.75 -23.58
C CYS A 280 32.41 17.77 -22.15
N TYR A 281 31.31 18.49 -21.94
CA TYR A 281 30.59 18.49 -20.68
C TYR A 281 29.77 17.21 -20.62
N ARG A 282 29.80 16.51 -19.48
CA ARG A 282 28.98 15.32 -19.26
C ARG A 282 27.59 15.81 -18.85
N PHE A 283 26.75 16.13 -19.83
CA PHE A 283 25.33 16.36 -19.60
C PHE A 283 24.71 15.01 -19.21
N VAL A 284 24.22 14.91 -17.97
CA VAL A 284 23.45 13.76 -17.52
C VAL A 284 21.98 14.14 -17.70
N PRO A 285 21.27 13.59 -18.70
CA PRO A 285 19.84 13.85 -18.84
C PRO A 285 19.10 13.32 -17.60
N PRO A 286 17.96 13.93 -17.22
CA PRO A 286 17.14 13.39 -16.15
C PRO A 286 16.65 11.98 -16.50
N ALA A 287 16.27 11.21 -15.48
CA ALA A 287 15.71 9.88 -15.65
C ALA A 287 14.55 9.87 -16.68
N ARG A 288 14.37 8.74 -17.38
CA ARG A 288 13.24 8.55 -18.32
C ARG A 288 11.91 8.90 -17.61
N GLY A 289 11.04 9.65 -18.28
CA GLY A 289 9.76 10.12 -17.70
C GLY A 289 9.83 11.50 -17.01
N TYR A 290 10.96 12.20 -17.07
CA TYR A 290 11.10 13.55 -16.53
C TYR A 290 11.54 14.55 -17.59
N TYR A 291 10.97 15.77 -17.51
CA TYR A 291 11.20 16.84 -18.47
C TYR A 291 12.10 17.92 -17.89
N THR A 292 13.02 18.38 -18.73
CA THR A 292 13.80 19.58 -18.43
C THR A 292 12.95 20.83 -18.65
N ALA A 293 13.28 21.90 -17.94
CA ALA A 293 12.67 23.22 -18.17
C ALA A 293 12.83 23.71 -19.62
N THR A 294 13.83 23.21 -20.36
CA THR A 294 14.02 23.46 -21.79
C THR A 294 13.02 22.71 -22.65
N GLN A 295 12.76 21.43 -22.37
CA GLN A 295 11.79 20.63 -23.13
C GLN A 295 10.37 21.18 -22.96
N LEU A 296 9.99 21.53 -21.73
CA LEU A 296 8.68 22.17 -21.48
C LEU A 296 8.58 23.55 -22.14
N ALA A 297 9.69 24.27 -22.28
CA ALA A 297 9.71 25.57 -22.94
C ALA A 297 9.46 25.43 -24.44
N GLU A 298 10.06 24.42 -25.06
CA GLU A 298 9.82 24.07 -26.46
C GLU A 298 8.39 23.58 -26.68
N GLU A 299 7.86 22.74 -25.78
CA GLU A 299 6.51 22.18 -25.88
C GLU A 299 5.40 23.23 -25.74
N PHE A 300 5.53 24.17 -24.80
CA PHE A 300 4.52 25.21 -24.57
C PHE A 300 4.81 26.52 -25.30
N GLU A 301 5.79 26.53 -26.21
CA GLU A 301 6.24 27.73 -26.94
C GLU A 301 6.59 28.92 -26.02
N THR A 302 7.14 28.64 -24.84
CA THR A 302 7.48 29.66 -23.83
C THR A 302 8.99 29.74 -23.56
N SER A 303 9.40 30.58 -22.61
CA SER A 303 10.80 30.61 -22.16
C SER A 303 11.04 29.71 -20.95
N ARG A 304 12.19 29.04 -20.93
CA ARG A 304 12.69 28.26 -19.78
C ARG A 304 12.61 29.01 -18.44
N GLY A 305 12.89 30.32 -18.47
CA GLY A 305 12.81 31.18 -17.28
C GLY A 305 11.39 31.39 -16.80
N TYR A 306 10.41 31.47 -17.70
CA TYR A 306 9.00 31.62 -17.38
C TYR A 306 8.44 30.38 -16.69
N ILE A 307 8.73 29.19 -17.22
CA ILE A 307 8.39 27.91 -16.58
C ILE A 307 8.97 27.81 -15.16
N GLY A 308 10.20 28.29 -14.98
CA GLY A 308 10.81 28.38 -13.65
C GLY A 308 10.03 29.27 -12.68
N LYS A 309 9.53 30.43 -13.14
CA LYS A 309 8.73 31.36 -12.33
C LYS A 309 7.35 30.80 -11.99
N VAL A 310 6.67 30.22 -12.98
CA VAL A 310 5.36 29.56 -12.78
C VAL A 310 5.50 28.46 -11.72
N ALA A 311 6.52 27.61 -11.85
CA ALA A 311 6.76 26.52 -10.92
C ALA A 311 7.05 26.99 -9.48
N LEU A 312 7.71 28.14 -9.29
CA LEU A 312 7.90 28.73 -7.97
C LEU A 312 6.61 29.33 -7.41
N ARG A 313 5.83 30.03 -8.25
CA ARG A 313 4.59 30.70 -7.85
C ARG A 313 3.54 29.71 -7.33
N TYR A 314 3.42 28.57 -7.98
CA TYR A 314 2.46 27.52 -7.64
C TYR A 314 3.06 26.39 -6.78
N ARG A 315 4.24 26.62 -6.19
CA ARG A 315 4.93 25.66 -5.31
C ARG A 315 5.15 24.27 -5.91
N LEU A 316 5.31 24.19 -7.23
CA LEU A 316 5.66 22.95 -7.93
C LEU A 316 7.13 22.55 -7.67
N LYS A 317 8.01 23.52 -7.35
CA LYS A 317 9.40 23.23 -6.98
C LYS A 317 9.57 23.02 -5.47
N ALA A 318 10.17 21.90 -5.10
CA ALA A 318 10.61 21.65 -3.73
C ALA A 318 11.87 22.47 -3.36
N PRO A 319 12.13 22.69 -2.06
CA PRO A 319 13.38 23.26 -1.58
C PRO A 319 14.62 22.54 -2.15
N LYS A 320 15.76 23.24 -2.20
CA LYS A 320 16.96 22.75 -2.89
C LYS A 320 17.50 21.47 -2.23
N GLY A 321 17.38 20.35 -2.92
CA GLY A 321 17.81 19.03 -2.45
C GLY A 321 16.67 18.09 -2.03
N GLU A 322 15.43 18.57 -1.99
CA GLU A 322 14.24 17.77 -1.73
C GLU A 322 13.56 17.33 -3.03
N ARG A 323 12.70 16.32 -2.96
CA ARG A 323 11.87 15.85 -4.09
C ARG A 323 10.40 15.97 -3.71
N ASN A 324 9.53 16.15 -4.69
CA ASN A 324 8.08 16.12 -4.52
C ASN A 324 7.43 15.43 -5.73
N GLU A 325 6.10 15.31 -5.72
CA GLU A 325 5.29 14.71 -6.79
C GLU A 325 5.48 15.39 -8.16
N PHE A 326 5.90 16.66 -8.14
CA PHE A 326 6.09 17.49 -9.33
C PHE A 326 7.51 17.45 -9.91
N GLY A 327 8.47 16.83 -9.21
CA GLY A 327 9.84 16.76 -9.70
C GLY A 327 10.93 16.56 -8.64
N TYR A 328 12.17 16.64 -9.10
CA TYR A 328 13.35 16.52 -8.24
C TYR A 328 14.54 17.32 -8.76
N TRP A 329 15.53 17.55 -7.87
CA TRP A 329 16.81 18.17 -8.22
C TRP A 329 17.80 17.14 -8.74
N TYR A 330 18.35 17.34 -9.93
CA TYR A 330 19.45 16.55 -10.48
C TYR A 330 20.71 17.40 -10.66
N ALA A 331 21.87 16.75 -10.59
CA ALA A 331 23.16 17.40 -10.76
C ALA A 331 23.50 17.53 -12.26
N ASP A 332 23.75 18.76 -12.71
CA ASP A 332 24.35 19.03 -14.02
C ASP A 332 25.82 19.43 -13.83
N GLN A 333 26.73 18.61 -14.34
CA GLN A 333 28.17 18.84 -14.26
C GLN A 333 28.65 19.61 -15.50
N ARG A 334 28.43 20.93 -15.49
CA ARG A 334 29.03 21.85 -16.47
C ARG A 334 30.36 22.40 -15.95
N GLY A 335 31.42 21.60 -16.08
CA GLY A 335 32.80 22.03 -15.82
C GLY A 335 33.22 21.82 -14.36
N LYS A 336 33.80 22.84 -13.71
CA LYS A 336 34.21 22.78 -12.28
C LYS A 336 33.08 23.10 -11.30
N ASN A 337 31.95 23.62 -11.78
CA ASN A 337 30.83 24.03 -10.95
C ASN A 337 29.70 23.00 -11.05
N GLU A 338 29.31 22.44 -9.92
CA GLU A 338 28.14 21.58 -9.82
C GLU A 338 26.89 22.45 -9.66
N SER A 339 26.02 22.43 -10.67
CA SER A 339 24.74 23.14 -10.62
C SER A 339 23.62 22.14 -10.45
N ARG A 340 22.71 22.38 -9.48
CA ARG A 340 21.49 21.59 -9.33
C ARG A 340 20.39 22.19 -10.20
N LEU A 341 19.85 21.38 -11.11
CA LEU A 341 18.72 21.73 -11.97
C LEU A 341 17.48 20.97 -11.51
N TRP A 342 16.30 21.55 -11.76
CA TRP A 342 15.02 20.91 -11.45
C TRP A 342 14.51 20.16 -12.69
N ALA A 343 14.13 18.91 -12.51
CA ALA A 343 13.42 18.09 -13.51
C ALA A 343 11.94 17.99 -13.11
N TYR A 344 11.05 18.13 -14.09
CA TYR A 344 9.60 18.10 -13.92
C TYR A 344 9.07 16.71 -14.21
N SER A 345 8.17 16.20 -13.37
CA SER A 345 7.46 14.94 -13.63
C SER A 345 6.39 15.09 -14.72
N GLU A 346 5.87 13.97 -15.23
CA GLU A 346 4.71 13.96 -16.13
C GLU A 346 3.51 14.71 -15.51
N PHE A 347 3.25 14.52 -14.21
CA PHE A 347 2.21 15.24 -13.47
C PHE A 347 2.41 16.77 -13.51
N ALA A 348 3.65 17.23 -13.34
CA ALA A 348 3.94 18.66 -13.46
C ALA A 348 3.77 19.17 -14.90
N ARG A 349 4.09 18.35 -15.91
CA ARG A 349 3.83 18.69 -17.33
C ARG A 349 2.34 18.81 -17.59
N GLU A 350 1.52 17.85 -17.15
CA GLU A 350 0.06 17.89 -17.35
C GLU A 350 -0.59 19.06 -16.61
N TRP A 351 -0.15 19.34 -15.39
CA TRP A 351 -0.61 20.50 -14.65
C TRP A 351 -0.26 21.80 -15.41
N MET A 352 0.98 21.91 -15.90
CA MET A 352 1.41 23.08 -16.68
C MET A 352 0.66 23.18 -17.99
N LYS A 353 0.38 22.05 -18.66
CA LYS A 353 -0.42 22.00 -19.88
C LYS A 353 -1.81 22.60 -19.65
N LYS A 354 -2.51 22.17 -18.61
CA LYS A 354 -3.81 22.76 -18.22
C LYS A 354 -3.72 24.25 -17.90
N TYR A 355 -2.63 24.68 -17.25
CA TYR A 355 -2.39 26.08 -16.92
C TYR A 355 -2.16 26.94 -18.17
N PHE A 356 -1.38 26.46 -19.14
CA PHE A 356 -1.09 27.17 -20.39
C PHE A 356 -2.23 27.10 -21.40
N GLU A 357 -3.05 26.04 -21.38
CA GLU A 357 -4.30 25.95 -22.17
C GLU A 357 -5.40 26.89 -21.63
N ALA A 358 -5.35 27.25 -20.34
CA ALA A 358 -6.28 28.16 -19.70
C ALA A 358 -5.86 29.64 -19.76
N LEU A 359 -4.67 29.92 -20.28
CA LEU A 359 -4.11 31.27 -20.52
C LEU A 359 -4.44 31.74 -21.93
#